data_AF-A0A2W6CRX8-F1
#
_entry.id   AF-A0A2W6CRX8-F1
#
_cell.length_a   1.000
_cell.length_b   1.000
_cell.length_c   1.000
_cell.angle_alpha   90.00
_cell.angle_beta   90.00
_cell.angle_gamma   90.00
#
_symmetry.space_group_name_H-M   'P 1'
#
loop_
_entity.id
_entity.type
_entity.pdbx_description
1 polymer ?
#
loop_
_entity_poly.entity_id
_entity_poly.type
_entity_poly.pdbx_seq_one_letter_code
_entity_poly.pdbx_strand_id
1 'polypeptide(L)'
;MNLEFVVLLVHEGTTTHVQGVAGSANPATLQAVIEAAGGRSRDLHFGPIPDDGHPALLIPLHLGEAVVGCLCLGPKISGEPFRSVDRDLLSTLSGHLAALVQNAQLTDDLRLKVRTLDVLNDRLEGAHE
;
A
#
# COMPACT_ATOMS: atom_id res chain seq x y z
N MET A 1 -1.48 -18.73 5.25
CA MET A 1 -2.83 -18.24 4.96
C MET A 1 -2.94 -18.10 3.45
N ASN A 2 -3.88 -18.78 2.80
CA ASN A 2 -4.09 -18.66 1.35
C ASN A 2 -5.24 -17.71 1.09
N LEU A 3 -4.98 -16.66 0.33
CA LEU A 3 -5.89 -15.56 0.03
C LEU A 3 -6.16 -15.52 -1.45
N GLU A 4 -7.36 -15.10 -1.83
CA GLU A 4 -7.70 -14.87 -3.24
C GLU A 4 -6.88 -13.73 -3.84
N PHE A 5 -6.69 -12.67 -3.06
CA PHE A 5 -5.85 -11.55 -3.45
C PHE A 5 -5.26 -10.81 -2.25
N VAL A 6 -4.21 -10.04 -2.53
CA VAL A 6 -3.59 -9.06 -1.63
C VAL A 6 -3.32 -7.80 -2.44
N VAL A 7 -3.69 -6.65 -1.89
CA VAL A 7 -3.44 -5.34 -2.51
C VAL A 7 -2.65 -4.48 -1.54
N LEU A 8 -1.53 -3.94 -2.00
CA LEU A 8 -0.75 -2.94 -1.28
C LEU A 8 -1.08 -1.57 -1.85
N LEU A 9 -1.57 -0.68 -1.00
CA LEU A 9 -1.84 0.71 -1.32
C LEU A 9 -0.88 1.61 -0.54
N VAL A 10 -0.43 2.67 -1.19
CA VAL A 10 0.49 3.65 -0.60
C VAL A 10 -0.16 5.03 -0.71
N HIS A 11 0.02 5.83 0.33
CA HIS A 11 -0.45 7.21 0.36
C HIS A 11 0.69 8.14 -0.03
N GLU A 12 0.48 8.94 -1.07
CA GLU A 12 1.41 9.97 -1.52
C GLU A 12 0.70 11.33 -1.47
N GLY A 13 1.13 12.22 -0.58
CA GLY A 13 0.51 13.55 -0.48
C GLY A 13 -0.94 13.49 -0.02
N THR A 14 -1.91 13.61 -0.94
CA THR A 14 -3.37 13.43 -0.73
C THR A 14 -3.96 12.24 -1.48
N THR A 15 -3.18 11.59 -2.34
CA THR A 15 -3.65 10.50 -3.19
C THR A 15 -3.29 9.14 -2.62
N THR A 16 -4.08 8.14 -2.99
CA THR A 16 -3.85 6.74 -2.66
C THR A 16 -3.63 6.01 -3.98
N HIS A 17 -2.49 5.32 -4.10
CA HIS A 17 -2.14 4.56 -5.29
C HIS A 17 -1.92 3.09 -4.95
N VAL A 18 -2.27 2.21 -5.88
CA VAL A 18 -1.99 0.78 -5.76
C VAL A 18 -0.52 0.56 -6.13
N GLN A 19 0.27 0.17 -5.14
CA GLN A 19 1.68 -0.18 -5.31
C GLN A 19 1.85 -1.60 -5.86
N GLY A 20 0.93 -2.51 -5.52
CA GLY A 20 0.99 -3.89 -5.98
C GLY A 20 -0.29 -4.67 -5.73
N VAL A 21 -0.53 -5.65 -6.60
CA VAL A 21 -1.64 -6.61 -6.51
C VAL A 21 -1.05 -8.00 -6.68
N ALA A 22 -1.43 -8.92 -5.79
CA ALA A 22 -1.14 -10.34 -5.92
C ALA A 22 -2.45 -11.11 -5.88
N GLY A 23 -2.55 -12.17 -6.69
CA GLY A 23 -3.78 -12.96 -6.81
C GLY A 23 -4.77 -12.39 -7.82
N SER A 24 -6.03 -12.82 -7.72
CA SER A 24 -7.08 -12.54 -8.70
C SER A 24 -8.07 -11.50 -8.16
N ALA A 25 -7.62 -10.26 -8.01
CA ALA A 25 -8.52 -9.14 -7.72
C ALA A 25 -9.14 -8.64 -9.03
N ASN A 26 -10.47 -8.55 -9.10
CA ASN A 26 -11.13 -7.96 -10.25
C ASN A 26 -10.95 -6.41 -10.23
N PRO A 27 -11.14 -5.70 -11.36
CA PRO A 27 -10.97 -4.24 -11.41
C PRO A 27 -11.92 -3.45 -10.50
N ALA A 28 -13.13 -3.94 -10.27
CA ALA A 28 -14.14 -3.26 -9.47
C ALA A 28 -13.86 -3.42 -7.96
N THR A 29 -13.39 -4.58 -7.52
CA THR A 29 -12.83 -4.80 -6.18
C THR A 29 -11.63 -3.89 -5.95
N LEU A 30 -10.70 -3.75 -6.91
CA LEU A 30 -9.57 -2.83 -6.78
C LEU A 30 -10.02 -1.38 -6.58
N GLN A 31 -11.01 -0.94 -7.35
CA GLN A 31 -11.58 0.40 -7.23
C GLN A 31 -12.21 0.62 -5.84
N ALA A 32 -13.03 -0.32 -5.38
CA ALA A 32 -13.66 -0.26 -4.08
C ALA A 32 -12.64 -0.28 -2.92
N VAL A 33 -11.53 -1.01 -3.07
CA VAL A 33 -10.42 -1.02 -2.11
C VAL A 33 -9.72 0.34 -2.06
N ILE A 34 -9.47 0.98 -3.22
CA ILE A 34 -8.87 2.33 -3.28
C ILE A 34 -9.76 3.35 -2.57
N GLU A 35 -11.07 3.29 -2.81
CA GLU A 35 -12.05 4.17 -2.18
C GLU A 35 -12.11 3.96 -0.66
N ALA A 36 -12.16 2.71 -0.20
CA ALA A 36 -12.15 2.37 1.21
C ALA A 36 -10.83 2.79 1.91
N ALA A 37 -9.69 2.61 1.24
CA ALA A 37 -8.38 3.00 1.77
C ALA A 37 -8.14 4.52 1.73
N GLY A 38 -8.87 5.28 0.91
CA GLY A 38 -8.76 6.73 0.80
C GLY A 38 -8.97 7.48 2.13
N GLY A 39 -9.71 6.88 3.08
CA GLY A 39 -10.02 7.49 4.37
C GLY A 39 -8.86 7.64 5.36
N ARG A 40 -7.64 7.16 5.05
CA ARG A 40 -6.45 7.14 5.95
C ARG A 40 -6.77 6.67 7.36
N SER A 41 -7.63 5.67 7.45
CA SER A 41 -8.07 5.23 8.76
C SER A 41 -6.92 4.63 9.54
N ARG A 42 -6.78 5.05 10.80
CA ARG A 42 -5.70 4.62 11.70
C ARG A 42 -5.95 3.28 12.35
N ASP A 43 -7.19 2.81 12.31
CA ASP A 43 -7.56 1.54 12.93
C ASP A 43 -7.57 0.41 11.91
N LEU A 44 -7.50 -0.81 12.41
CA LEU A 44 -7.73 -2.01 11.62
C LEU A 44 -9.20 -2.02 11.19
N HIS A 45 -9.48 -2.00 9.89
CA HIS A 45 -10.86 -2.01 9.39
C HIS A 45 -11.21 -3.40 8.88
N PHE A 46 -12.19 -4.00 9.56
CA PHE A 46 -12.90 -5.18 9.09
C PHE A 46 -14.24 -4.74 8.51
N GLY A 47 -14.39 -4.90 7.21
CA GLY A 47 -15.63 -4.56 6.54
C GLY A 47 -15.76 -5.27 5.20
N PRO A 48 -16.98 -5.47 4.71
CA PRO A 48 -17.17 -5.89 3.34
C PRO A 48 -16.61 -4.82 2.40
N ILE A 49 -15.83 -5.23 1.39
CA ILE A 49 -15.57 -4.33 0.26
C ILE A 49 -16.90 -4.14 -0.47
N PRO A 50 -17.34 -2.91 -0.80
CA PRO A 50 -18.67 -2.60 -1.34
C PRO A 50 -19.07 -3.25 -2.68
N ASP A 51 -18.28 -4.13 -3.28
CA ASP A 51 -18.51 -4.59 -4.66
C ASP A 51 -19.00 -6.06 -4.75
N ASP A 52 -18.65 -6.91 -3.78
CA ASP A 52 -18.96 -8.35 -3.86
C ASP A 52 -19.37 -9.00 -2.52
N GLY A 53 -19.49 -8.20 -1.44
CA GLY A 53 -19.99 -8.68 -0.14
C GLY A 53 -19.04 -9.63 0.61
N HIS A 54 -17.87 -9.91 0.05
CA HIS A 54 -16.85 -10.71 0.71
C HIS A 54 -16.08 -9.88 1.75
N PRO A 55 -15.78 -10.45 2.93
CA PRO A 55 -15.06 -9.75 3.98
C PRO A 55 -13.62 -9.52 3.52
N ALA A 56 -13.21 -8.27 3.49
CA ALA A 56 -11.81 -7.92 3.34
C ALA A 56 -11.27 -7.31 4.62
N LEU A 57 -9.97 -7.43 4.77
CA LEU A 57 -9.26 -6.88 5.89
C LEU A 57 -8.36 -5.76 5.40
N LEU A 58 -8.65 -4.54 5.83
CA LEU A 58 -7.79 -3.37 5.61
C LEU A 58 -6.92 -3.13 6.84
N ILE A 59 -5.62 -3.12 6.61
CA ILE A 59 -4.59 -3.02 7.64
C ILE A 59 -3.75 -1.78 7.34
N PRO A 60 -3.85 -0.72 8.15
CA PRO A 60 -3.02 0.46 7.97
C PRO A 60 -1.54 0.13 8.19
N LEU A 61 -0.68 0.72 7.37
CA LEU A 61 0.77 0.66 7.49
C LEU A 61 1.23 1.89 8.26
N HIS A 62 1.56 1.70 9.53
CA HIS A 62 1.98 2.78 10.42
C HIS A 62 3.49 2.97 10.39
N LEU A 63 3.89 4.22 10.29
CA LEU A 63 5.26 4.67 10.48
C LEU A 63 5.26 5.80 11.51
N GLY A 64 5.58 5.45 12.76
CA GLY A 64 5.33 6.33 13.90
C GLY A 64 3.84 6.67 13.99
N GLU A 65 3.51 7.96 14.01
CA GLU A 65 2.13 8.46 14.10
C GLU A 65 1.42 8.61 12.74
N ALA A 66 2.13 8.37 11.63
CA ALA A 66 1.63 8.54 10.27
C ALA A 66 1.21 7.20 9.66
N VAL A 67 0.15 7.22 8.85
CA VAL A 67 -0.26 6.09 8.00
C VAL A 67 0.31 6.33 6.61
N VAL A 68 1.27 5.51 6.20
CA VAL A 68 1.97 5.64 4.90
C VAL A 68 1.30 4.82 3.79
N GLY A 69 0.37 3.93 4.15
CA GLY A 69 -0.35 3.09 3.21
C GLY A 69 -1.33 2.17 3.90
N CYS A 70 -1.90 1.25 3.13
CA CYS A 70 -2.83 0.23 3.60
C CYS A 70 -2.57 -1.09 2.89
N LEU A 71 -2.58 -2.19 3.62
CA LEU A 71 -2.58 -3.54 3.08
C LEU A 71 -4.02 -4.07 3.13
N CYS A 72 -4.56 -4.41 1.97
CA CYS A 72 -5.87 -5.04 1.85
C CYS A 72 -5.71 -6.53 1.56
N LEU A 73 -6.39 -7.37 2.34
CA LEU A 73 -6.45 -8.80 2.13
C LEU A 73 -7.85 -9.19 1.67
N GLY A 74 -7.92 -9.91 0.55
CA GLY A 74 -9.15 -10.54 0.11
C GLY A 74 -9.56 -11.71 1.00
N PRO A 75 -10.68 -12.38 0.70
CA PRO A 75 -11.14 -13.52 1.48
C PRO A 75 -10.13 -14.66 1.47
N LYS A 76 -10.14 -15.47 2.53
CA LYS A 76 -9.38 -16.72 2.56
C LYS A 76 -10.01 -17.68 1.54
N ILE A 77 -9.17 -18.37 0.77
CA ILE A 77 -9.63 -19.40 -0.19
C ILE A 77 -10.43 -20.51 0.52
N SER A 78 -10.13 -20.75 1.81
CA SER A 78 -10.87 -21.71 2.64
C SER A 78 -12.29 -21.27 3.02
N GLY A 79 -12.69 -20.02 2.75
CA GLY A 79 -13.98 -19.44 3.16
C GLY A 79 -14.09 -19.06 4.64
N GLU A 80 -13.20 -19.59 5.49
CA GLU A 80 -13.13 -19.23 6.91
C GLU A 80 -12.91 -17.73 7.15
N PRO A 81 -13.55 -17.14 8.17
CA PRO A 81 -13.29 -15.76 8.55
C PRO A 81 -11.88 -15.59 9.11
N PHE A 82 -11.41 -14.34 9.14
CA PHE A 82 -10.20 -13.97 9.87
C PHE A 82 -10.44 -14.03 11.38
N ARG A 83 -9.52 -14.66 12.09
CA ARG A 83 -9.55 -14.84 13.55
C ARG A 83 -8.68 -13.79 14.23
N SER A 84 -8.77 -13.70 15.55
CA SER A 84 -7.93 -12.78 16.34
C SER A 84 -6.43 -13.01 16.13
N VAL A 85 -6.01 -14.28 16.07
CA VAL A 85 -4.61 -14.66 15.80
C VAL A 85 -4.12 -14.12 14.45
N ASP A 86 -5.00 -14.05 13.44
CA ASP A 86 -4.62 -13.46 12.15
C ASP A 86 -4.36 -11.96 12.32
N ARG A 87 -5.12 -11.26 13.16
CA ARG A 87 -4.94 -9.81 13.39
C ARG A 87 -3.60 -9.49 14.02
N ASP A 88 -3.19 -10.23 15.05
CA ASP A 88 -1.94 -9.97 15.76
C ASP A 88 -0.73 -10.20 14.84
N LEU A 89 -0.78 -11.28 14.05
CA LEU A 89 0.21 -11.56 13.02
C LEU A 89 0.27 -10.44 11.97
N LEU A 90 -0.90 -10.02 11.47
CA LEU A 90 -1.01 -9.02 10.41
C LEU A 90 -0.62 -7.62 10.88
N SER A 91 -0.91 -7.27 12.13
CA SER A 91 -0.43 -6.03 12.76
C SER A 91 1.09 -6.02 12.90
N THR A 92 1.69 -7.17 13.23
CA THR A 92 3.15 -7.30 13.27
C THR A 92 3.78 -7.18 11.87
N LEU A 93 3.14 -7.80 10.87
CA LEU A 93 3.58 -7.71 9.47
C LEU A 93 3.41 -6.30 8.90
N SER A 94 2.37 -5.58 9.28
CA SER A 94 2.14 -4.21 8.78
C SER A 94 3.24 -3.25 9.20
N GLY A 95 3.78 -3.37 10.41
CA GLY A 95 4.94 -2.58 10.84
C GLY A 95 6.17 -2.81 9.96
N HIS A 96 6.46 -4.07 9.60
CA HIS A 96 7.56 -4.39 8.69
C HIS A 96 7.32 -3.88 7.27
N LEU A 97 6.10 -4.01 6.76
CA LEU A 97 5.72 -3.51 5.44
C LEU A 97 5.78 -1.98 5.36
N ALA A 98 5.40 -1.28 6.43
CA ALA A 98 5.52 0.18 6.49
C ALA A 98 6.97 0.64 6.33
N ALA A 99 7.92 -0.02 7.00
CA ALA A 99 9.34 0.28 6.84
C ALA A 99 9.85 0.00 5.42
N LEU A 100 9.38 -1.10 4.79
CA LEU A 100 9.75 -1.42 3.40
C LEU A 100 9.18 -0.42 2.39
N VAL A 101 7.93 0.01 2.57
CA VAL A 101 7.31 1.06 1.74
C VAL A 101 8.09 2.37 1.87
N GLN A 102 8.45 2.76 3.10
CA GLN A 102 9.27 3.96 3.31
C GLN A 102 10.63 3.83 2.63
N ASN A 103 11.30 2.69 2.74
CA ASN A 103 12.60 2.46 2.11
C ASN A 103 12.52 2.51 0.58
N ALA A 104 11.45 1.98 -0.02
CA ALA A 104 11.22 2.07 -1.45
C ALA A 104 11.05 3.54 -1.89
N GLN A 105 10.21 4.30 -1.17
CA GLN A 105 10.01 5.73 -1.42
C GLN A 105 11.31 6.53 -1.30
N LEU A 106 12.10 6.31 -0.25
CA LEU A 106 13.39 6.99 -0.03
C LEU A 106 14.41 6.67 -1.13
N THR A 107 14.43 5.43 -1.61
CA THR A 107 15.33 4.99 -2.68
C THR A 107 14.95 5.65 -4.00
N ASP A 108 13.66 5.74 -4.30
CA ASP A 108 13.17 6.38 -5.53
C ASP A 108 13.37 7.90 -5.50
N ASP A 109 13.15 8.55 -4.35
CA ASP A 109 13.47 9.96 -4.12
C ASP A 109 14.96 10.26 -4.33
N LEU A 110 15.83 9.40 -3.81
CA LEU A 110 17.28 9.55 -3.98
C LEU A 110 17.68 9.42 -5.47
N ARG A 111 17.11 8.44 -6.17
CA ARG A 111 17.32 8.26 -7.63
C ARG A 111 16.81 9.45 -8.44
N LEU A 112 15.71 10.06 -8.03
CA LEU A 112 15.16 11.24 -8.70
C LEU A 112 16.06 12.47 -8.49
N LYS A 113 16.57 12.66 -7.28
CA LYS A 113 17.51 13.75 -6.98
C LYS A 113 18.82 13.61 -7.74
N VAL A 114 19.40 12.41 -7.81
CA VAL A 114 20.61 12.14 -8.60
C VAL A 114 20.37 12.47 -10.08
N ARG A 115 19.28 11.98 -10.68
CA ARG A 115 18.94 12.33 -12.07
C ARG A 115 18.76 13.83 -12.31
N THR A 116 18.15 14.53 -11.35
CA THR A 116 17.97 15.98 -11.45
C THR A 116 19.31 16.71 -11.40
N LEU A 117 20.24 16.25 -10.56
CA LEU A 117 21.60 16.79 -10.51
C LEU A 117 22.36 16.52 -11.82
N ASP A 118 22.25 15.31 -12.39
CA ASP A 118 22.88 14.98 -13.68
C ASP A 118 22.37 15.91 -14.80
N VAL A 119 21.05 16.11 -14.90
CA VAL A 119 20.45 17.01 -15.91
C VAL A 119 20.87 18.47 -15.73
N LEU A 120 21.01 18.93 -14.48
CA LEU A 120 21.48 20.29 -14.20
C LEU A 120 22.97 20.44 -14.53
N ASN A 121 23.78 19.43 -14.24
CA ASN A 121 25.20 19.43 -14.55
C ASN A 121 25.44 19.42 -16.08
N ASP A 122 24.72 18.59 -16.83
CA ASP A 122 24.77 18.55 -18.29
C ASP A 122 24.42 19.91 -18.94
N ARG A 123 23.47 20.65 -18.35
CA ARG A 123 23.08 21.98 -18.86
C ARG A 123 24.11 23.07 -18.55
N LEU A 124 24.84 22.96 -17.45
CA LEU A 124 25.92 23.88 -17.12
C LEU A 124 27.14 23.62 -18.01
N GLU A 125 27.44 22.34 -18.28
CA GLU A 125 28.54 21.95 -19.18
C GLU A 125 28.25 22.35 -20.64
N GLY A 126 27.02 22.20 -21.12
CA GLY A 126 26.62 22.62 -22.47
C GLY A 126 26.41 24.13 -22.66
N ALA A 127 26.46 24.94 -21.58
CA ALA A 127 26.36 26.41 -21.66
C ALA A 127 27.73 27.10 -21.69
N HIS A 128 28.83 26.32 -21.59
CA HIS A 128 30.21 26.80 -21.59
C HIS A 128 30.94 26.53 -22.92
N GLU A 129 30.26 25.97 -23.93
CA GLU A 129 30.69 25.97 -25.35
C GLU A 129 30.04 27.12 -26.14
#